data_AF-A0A2H0KF40-F1
#
_entry.id   AF-A0A2H0KF40-F1
#
_cell.length_a   1.000
_cell.length_b   1.000
_cell.length_c   1.000
_cell.angle_alpha   90.00
_cell.angle_beta   90.00
_cell.angle_gamma   90.00
#
_symmetry.space_group_name_H-M   'P 1'
#
loop_
_entity.id
_entity.type
_entity.pdbx_description
1 polymer ?
#
loop_
_entity_poly.entity_id
_entity_poly.type
_entity_poly.pdbx_seq_one_letter_code
_entity_poly.pdbx_strand_id
1 'polypeptide(L)'
;MSTIDINNNVIELKLISPRSKVRICDESGNHINKPASDVVNFDNSYIEWMITNDELIQIITQKFTRDDIQNLIRQLRKINISLRDSDYYSRAAQKQNINQNIDGFAVYKYEEIFYSFEKNVDTNLKVKITFKMGDYTLAAHMFVLIGFNHPNIILENNEGNILTNNPLGSGAKCRWSPSKQSIVEVAKALAHSSVNHKNDIIRLLGGIVR
;
A
#
# COMPACT_ATOMS: atom_id res chain seq x y z
N MET A 1 9.59 -17.53 1.43
CA MET A 1 10.53 -16.39 1.60
C MET A 1 9.72 -15.13 1.88
N SER A 2 10.14 -14.29 2.85
CA SER A 2 9.50 -12.99 3.07
C SER A 2 9.73 -12.06 1.87
N THR A 3 8.68 -11.33 1.47
CA THR A 3 8.71 -10.28 0.44
C THR A 3 9.18 -8.93 0.97
N ILE A 4 9.28 -8.81 2.28
CA ILE A 4 9.61 -7.58 3.01
C ILE A 4 10.69 -7.92 4.04
N ASP A 5 11.74 -7.13 4.07
CA ASP A 5 12.75 -7.15 5.13
C ASP A 5 12.88 -5.74 5.70
N ILE A 6 12.89 -5.61 7.03
CA ILE A 6 12.94 -4.32 7.74
C ILE A 6 14.12 -4.39 8.69
N ASN A 7 15.22 -3.75 8.29
CA ASN A 7 16.48 -3.81 9.03
C ASN A 7 17.23 -2.48 8.97
N ASN A 8 17.80 -2.05 10.10
CA ASN A 8 18.65 -0.86 10.20
C ASN A 8 18.02 0.40 9.56
N ASN A 9 16.72 0.63 9.79
CA ASN A 9 15.96 1.75 9.21
C ASN A 9 15.80 1.74 7.68
N VAL A 10 16.13 0.62 7.03
CA VAL A 10 15.91 0.39 5.60
C VAL A 10 14.86 -0.71 5.44
N ILE A 11 13.91 -0.47 4.54
CA ILE A 11 12.86 -1.42 4.18
C ILE A 11 13.19 -1.96 2.80
N GLU A 12 13.46 -3.26 2.69
CA GLU A 12 13.62 -3.95 1.42
C GLU A 12 12.28 -4.56 0.98
N LEU A 13 11.81 -4.16 -0.19
CA LEU A 13 10.58 -4.63 -0.82
C LEU A 13 10.92 -5.40 -2.10
N LYS A 14 10.67 -6.71 -2.12
CA LYS A 14 10.95 -7.54 -3.31
C LYS A 14 9.88 -7.31 -4.37
N LEU A 15 10.31 -7.05 -5.61
CA LEU A 15 9.47 -6.68 -6.75
C LEU A 15 9.28 -7.85 -7.74
N ILE A 16 9.37 -9.08 -7.24
CA ILE A 16 9.50 -10.30 -8.04
C ILE A 16 8.18 -11.02 -8.33
N SER A 17 7.06 -10.64 -7.69
CA SER A 17 5.81 -11.39 -7.81
C SER A 17 4.57 -10.48 -7.86
N PRO A 18 3.75 -10.55 -8.92
CA PRO A 18 2.55 -9.72 -9.08
C PRO A 18 1.41 -10.13 -8.14
N ARG A 19 1.51 -11.30 -7.48
CA ARG A 19 0.47 -11.83 -6.58
C ARG A 19 0.82 -11.67 -5.09
N SER A 20 1.93 -11.01 -4.79
CA SER A 20 2.40 -10.86 -3.41
C SER A 20 1.75 -9.66 -2.70
N LYS A 21 2.08 -9.43 -1.43
CA LYS A 21 1.68 -8.22 -0.70
C LYS A 21 2.42 -6.95 -1.16
N VAL A 22 3.51 -7.12 -1.90
CA VAL A 22 4.23 -6.06 -2.62
C VAL A 22 4.04 -6.28 -4.12
N ARG A 23 3.56 -5.27 -4.82
CA ARG A 23 3.26 -5.31 -6.26
C ARG A 23 3.72 -4.02 -6.91
N ILE A 24 3.62 -3.96 -8.23
CA ILE A 24 3.83 -2.74 -9.00
C ILE A 24 2.52 -2.44 -9.71
N CYS A 25 2.10 -1.17 -9.64
CA CYS A 25 0.92 -0.70 -10.35
C CYS A 25 1.23 0.61 -11.09
N ASP A 26 0.47 0.86 -12.15
CA ASP A 26 0.42 2.17 -12.79
C ASP A 26 -0.42 3.17 -11.97
N GLU A 27 -0.53 4.41 -12.45
CA GLU A 27 -1.38 5.46 -11.88
C GLU A 27 -2.87 5.11 -11.81
N SER A 28 -3.34 4.23 -12.68
CA SER A 28 -4.73 3.75 -12.67
C SER A 28 -4.94 2.60 -11.67
N GLY A 29 -3.87 2.13 -11.02
CA GLY A 29 -3.89 0.99 -10.11
C GLY A 29 -3.90 -0.36 -10.80
N ASN A 30 -3.63 -0.42 -12.11
CA ASN A 30 -3.50 -1.68 -12.83
C ASN A 30 -2.18 -2.35 -12.45
N HIS A 31 -2.25 -3.61 -12.03
CA HIS A 31 -1.05 -4.36 -11.66
C HIS A 31 -0.23 -4.75 -12.89
N ILE A 32 1.07 -4.52 -12.84
CA ILE A 32 2.00 -4.97 -13.88
C ILE A 32 2.20 -6.48 -13.68
N ASN A 33 1.78 -7.27 -14.67
CA ASN A 33 1.76 -8.73 -14.58
C ASN A 33 3.16 -9.37 -14.66
N LYS A 34 4.12 -8.75 -15.37
CA LYS A 34 5.48 -9.28 -15.53
C LYS A 34 6.54 -8.18 -15.35
N PRO A 35 6.68 -7.63 -14.13
CA PRO A 35 7.57 -6.49 -13.90
C PRO A 35 9.05 -6.80 -14.15
N ALA A 36 9.45 -8.09 -14.13
CA ALA A 36 10.81 -8.50 -14.45
C ALA A 36 11.14 -8.41 -15.95
N SER A 37 10.14 -8.55 -16.85
CA SER A 37 10.35 -8.55 -18.31
C SER A 37 9.83 -7.29 -19.00
N ASP A 38 8.84 -6.63 -18.41
CA ASP A 38 8.19 -5.47 -19.00
C ASP A 38 8.91 -4.19 -18.56
N VAL A 39 9.08 -3.24 -19.49
CA VAL A 39 9.63 -1.92 -19.15
C VAL A 39 8.62 -1.19 -18.29
N VAL A 40 9.03 -0.83 -17.08
CA VAL A 40 8.21 -0.05 -16.14
C VAL A 40 8.40 1.44 -16.44
N ASN A 41 7.31 2.19 -16.57
CA ASN A 41 7.39 3.65 -16.69
C ASN A 41 7.58 4.25 -15.29
N PHE A 42 8.77 4.77 -15.01
CA PHE A 42 9.13 5.25 -13.66
C PHE A 42 8.35 6.49 -13.23
N ASP A 43 7.87 7.29 -14.18
CA ASP A 43 7.16 8.53 -13.86
C ASP A 43 5.74 8.25 -13.33
N ASN A 44 5.13 7.17 -13.82
CA ASN A 44 3.71 6.86 -13.58
C ASN A 44 3.52 5.46 -12.95
N SER A 45 4.55 4.91 -12.30
CA SER A 45 4.47 3.61 -11.62
C SER A 45 4.78 3.74 -10.13
N TYR A 46 4.09 2.91 -9.35
CA TYR A 46 4.24 2.83 -7.91
C TYR A 46 4.52 1.41 -7.47
N ILE A 47 5.36 1.27 -6.46
CA ILE A 47 5.42 0.08 -5.62
C ILE A 47 4.21 0.14 -4.70
N GLU A 48 3.28 -0.79 -4.88
CA GLU A 48 2.11 -0.95 -4.03
C GLU A 48 2.41 -1.99 -2.95
N TRP A 49 2.46 -1.55 -1.70
CA TRP A 49 2.67 -2.42 -0.55
C TRP A 49 1.43 -2.45 0.35
N MET A 50 0.79 -3.61 0.42
CA MET A 50 -0.28 -3.90 1.39
C MET A 50 0.32 -4.05 2.79
N ILE A 51 0.52 -2.92 3.46
CA ILE A 51 1.15 -2.84 4.78
C ILE A 51 0.22 -3.35 5.88
N THR A 52 0.80 -4.07 6.85
CA THR A 52 0.10 -4.52 8.06
C THR A 52 0.44 -3.65 9.27
N ASN A 53 -0.37 -3.74 10.32
CA ASN A 53 -0.07 -3.08 11.60
C ASN A 53 1.26 -3.55 12.18
N ASP A 54 1.54 -4.85 12.16
CA ASP A 54 2.78 -5.39 12.71
C ASP A 54 4.01 -4.86 11.97
N GLU A 55 3.94 -4.78 10.63
CA GLU A 55 5.02 -4.20 9.81
C GLU A 55 5.20 -2.69 10.10
N LEU A 56 4.11 -1.93 10.22
CA LEU A 56 4.17 -0.51 10.62
C LEU A 56 4.83 -0.34 12.00
N ILE A 57 4.43 -1.16 12.98
CA ILE A 57 4.96 -1.11 14.33
C ILE A 57 6.44 -1.50 14.35
N GLN A 58 6.85 -2.51 13.58
CA GLN A 58 8.25 -2.90 13.41
C GLN A 58 9.11 -1.76 12.84
N ILE A 59 8.60 -0.99 11.88
CA ILE A 59 9.31 0.19 11.36
C ILE A 59 9.47 1.25 12.45
N ILE A 60 8.39 1.51 13.20
CA ILE A 60 8.39 2.52 14.26
C ILE A 60 9.38 2.14 15.36
N THR A 61 9.41 0.89 15.82
CA THR A 61 10.31 0.45 16.90
C THR A 61 11.79 0.56 16.55
N GLN A 62 12.16 0.46 15.27
CA GLN A 62 13.56 0.61 14.84
C GLN A 62 14.04 2.06 14.80
N LYS A 63 13.14 3.02 14.55
CA LYS A 63 13.51 4.42 14.27
C LYS A 63 13.12 5.40 15.37
N PHE A 64 12.11 5.10 16.17
CA PHE A 64 11.47 6.05 17.08
C PHE A 64 11.95 5.87 18.52
N THR A 65 12.16 6.98 19.22
CA THR A 65 12.35 6.96 20.68
C THR A 65 11.01 6.74 21.39
N ARG A 66 11.05 6.46 22.70
CA ARG A 66 9.83 6.37 23.51
C ARG A 66 9.01 7.66 23.46
N ASP A 67 9.66 8.82 23.50
CA ASP A 67 8.99 10.12 23.44
C ASP A 67 8.34 10.37 22.08
N ASP A 68 9.01 9.96 20.99
CA ASP A 68 8.45 10.03 19.64
C ASP A 68 7.16 9.19 19.55
N ILE A 69 7.17 7.98 20.11
CA ILE A 69 6.01 7.06 20.10
C ILE A 69 4.85 7.64 20.94
N GLN A 70 5.15 8.18 22.12
CA GLN A 70 4.13 8.84 22.95
C GLN A 70 3.51 10.05 22.23
N ASN A 71 4.33 10.84 21.53
CA ASN A 71 3.84 11.95 20.72
C ASN A 71 2.95 11.47 19.57
N LEU A 72 3.35 10.41 18.84
CA LEU A 72 2.54 9.80 17.80
C LEU A 72 1.19 9.31 18.34
N ILE A 73 1.16 8.62 19.48
CA ILE A 73 -0.10 8.20 20.12
C ILE A 73 -1.02 9.40 20.39
N ARG A 74 -0.49 10.52 20.91
CA ARG A 74 -1.28 11.73 21.15
C ARG A 74 -1.85 12.29 19.85
N GLN A 75 -1.10 12.26 18.74
CA GLN A 75 -1.59 12.69 17.44
C GLN A 75 -2.68 11.76 16.90
N LEU A 76 -2.49 10.45 16.98
CA LEU A 76 -3.49 9.47 16.52
C LEU A 76 -4.81 9.59 17.29
N ARG A 77 -4.78 9.87 18.59
CA ARG A 77 -5.99 10.09 19.40
C ARG A 77 -6.83 11.28 18.94
N LYS A 78 -6.22 12.29 18.31
CA LYS A 78 -6.92 13.46 17.76
C LYS A 78 -7.67 13.16 16.46
N ILE A 79 -7.41 12.02 15.82
CA ILE A 79 -8.10 11.61 14.60
C ILE A 79 -9.53 11.17 14.96
N ASN A 80 -10.51 11.92 14.45
CA ASN A 80 -11.95 11.68 14.64
C ASN A 80 -12.65 11.18 13.36
N ILE A 81 -12.07 11.40 12.18
CA ILE A 81 -12.62 10.94 10.90
C ILE A 81 -12.26 9.48 10.65
N SER A 82 -13.26 8.68 10.34
CA SER A 82 -13.18 7.26 9.96
C SER A 82 -13.80 7.08 8.58
N LEU A 83 -13.01 6.63 7.61
CA LEU A 83 -13.45 6.43 6.22
C LEU A 83 -14.51 5.33 6.12
N ARG A 84 -14.49 4.35 7.04
CA ARG A 84 -15.51 3.32 7.17
C ARG A 84 -16.89 3.88 7.49
N ASP A 85 -16.95 5.04 8.15
CA ASP A 85 -18.22 5.67 8.55
C ASP A 85 -18.71 6.70 7.51
N SER A 86 -18.08 6.76 6.34
CA SER A 86 -18.49 7.63 5.23
C SER A 86 -19.47 6.94 4.28
N ASP A 87 -20.21 7.73 3.50
CA ASP A 87 -21.12 7.24 2.45
C ASP A 87 -20.37 6.46 1.33
N TYR A 88 -19.04 6.61 1.29
CA TYR A 88 -18.16 5.96 0.34
C TYR A 88 -17.63 4.60 0.86
N TYR A 89 -18.03 4.17 2.06
CA TYR A 89 -17.86 2.78 2.52
C TYR A 89 -18.94 1.89 1.90
N SER A 90 -18.86 1.70 0.58
CA SER A 90 -19.82 0.93 -0.18
C SER A 90 -19.17 0.20 -1.35
N ARG A 91 -19.85 -0.84 -1.80
CA ARG A 91 -19.52 -1.59 -3.01
C ARG A 91 -20.80 -2.02 -3.69
N ALA A 92 -20.85 -1.90 -5.01
CA ALA A 92 -21.93 -2.42 -5.84
C ALA A 92 -21.36 -3.30 -6.94
N ALA A 93 -22.09 -4.34 -7.34
CA ALA A 93 -21.79 -5.13 -8.53
C ALA A 93 -22.87 -4.85 -9.57
N GLN A 94 -22.46 -4.45 -10.78
CA GLN A 94 -23.35 -4.22 -11.90
C GLN A 94 -23.18 -5.36 -12.91
N LYS A 95 -24.28 -6.09 -13.16
CA LYS A 95 -24.37 -7.07 -14.25
C LYS A 95 -25.02 -6.41 -15.45
N GLN A 96 -24.31 -6.37 -16.57
CA GLN A 96 -24.81 -5.83 -17.84
C GLN A 96 -24.83 -6.95 -18.89
N ASN A 97 -25.96 -7.13 -19.56
CA ASN A 97 -25.98 -7.92 -20.80
C ASN A 97 -25.39 -7.05 -21.91
N ILE A 98 -24.34 -7.52 -22.58
CA ILE A 98 -23.70 -6.77 -23.67
C ILE A 98 -24.27 -7.11 -25.06
N ASN A 99 -25.39 -7.84 -25.10
CA ASN A 99 -26.12 -8.26 -26.30
C ASN A 99 -25.22 -9.01 -27.32
N GLN A 100 -24.23 -9.76 -26.82
CA GLN A 100 -23.41 -10.65 -27.62
C GLN A 100 -23.76 -12.10 -27.32
N ASN A 101 -23.62 -12.96 -28.34
CA ASN A 101 -23.77 -14.39 -28.23
C ASN A 101 -22.54 -15.07 -28.83
N ILE A 102 -21.97 -16.03 -28.12
CA ILE A 102 -20.87 -16.87 -28.61
C ILE A 102 -21.33 -18.31 -28.42
N ASP A 103 -21.53 -19.04 -29.51
CA ASP A 103 -21.96 -20.46 -29.52
C ASP A 103 -23.17 -20.77 -28.61
N GLY A 104 -24.18 -19.89 -28.60
CA GLY A 104 -25.38 -20.03 -27.78
C GLY A 104 -25.26 -19.45 -26.37
N PHE A 105 -24.06 -19.06 -25.92
CA PHE A 105 -23.85 -18.39 -24.63
C PHE A 105 -24.12 -16.89 -24.73
N ALA A 106 -25.09 -16.40 -23.95
CA ALA A 106 -25.29 -14.96 -23.77
C ALA A 106 -24.13 -14.37 -22.95
N VAL A 107 -23.52 -13.31 -23.46
CA VAL A 107 -22.37 -12.68 -22.81
C VAL A 107 -22.82 -11.57 -21.87
N TYR A 108 -22.33 -11.61 -20.63
CA TYR A 108 -22.56 -10.59 -19.61
C TYR A 108 -21.24 -9.99 -19.16
N LYS A 109 -21.22 -8.66 -18.99
CA LYS A 109 -20.15 -7.93 -18.32
C LYS A 109 -20.53 -7.74 -16.86
N TYR A 110 -19.63 -8.10 -15.96
CA TYR A 110 -19.76 -7.79 -14.53
C TYR A 110 -18.75 -6.71 -14.17
N GLU A 111 -19.22 -5.64 -13.56
CA GLU A 111 -18.38 -4.54 -13.07
C GLU A 111 -18.55 -4.40 -11.56
N GLU A 112 -17.45 -4.21 -10.86
CA GLU A 112 -17.46 -3.92 -9.43
C GLU A 112 -17.16 -2.44 -9.22
N ILE A 113 -18.09 -1.75 -8.59
CA ILE A 113 -18.01 -0.33 -8.27
C ILE A 113 -17.66 -0.24 -6.79
N PHE A 114 -16.51 0.36 -6.47
CA PHE A 114 -16.06 0.62 -5.11
C PHE A 114 -15.27 1.92 -5.07
N TYR A 115 -15.19 2.53 -3.89
CA TYR A 115 -14.42 3.76 -3.69
C TYR A 115 -12.99 3.47 -3.22
N SER A 116 -12.08 4.35 -3.60
CA SER A 116 -10.68 4.35 -3.18
C SER A 116 -10.33 5.74 -2.68
N PHE A 117 -9.66 5.82 -1.55
CA PHE A 117 -9.20 7.05 -0.92
C PHE A 117 -7.69 7.10 -1.02
N GLU A 118 -7.16 8.19 -1.56
CA GLU A 118 -5.72 8.42 -1.64
C GLU A 118 -5.34 9.69 -0.89
N LYS A 119 -4.31 9.58 -0.05
CA LYS A 119 -3.71 10.71 0.64
C LYS A 119 -2.23 10.79 0.28
N ASN A 120 -1.82 11.90 -0.32
CA ASN A 120 -0.42 12.25 -0.46
C ASN A 120 0.16 12.51 0.94
N VAL A 121 1.21 11.79 1.31
CA VAL A 121 1.87 11.91 2.63
C VAL A 121 3.31 12.44 2.52
N ASP A 122 3.92 12.34 1.34
CA ASP A 122 5.22 12.92 0.99
C ASP A 122 5.35 13.03 -0.55
N THR A 123 6.46 13.58 -1.04
CA THR A 123 6.81 13.62 -2.47
C THR A 123 6.83 12.21 -3.04
N ASN A 124 5.94 11.91 -4.00
CA ASN A 124 5.79 10.59 -4.62
C ASN A 124 5.53 9.46 -3.61
N LEU A 125 4.89 9.77 -2.48
CA LEU A 125 4.47 8.80 -1.47
C LEU A 125 3.00 9.02 -1.13
N LYS A 126 2.18 7.98 -1.29
CA LYS A 126 0.75 8.01 -0.99
C LYS A 126 0.37 6.88 -0.06
N VAL A 127 -0.73 7.07 0.66
CA VAL A 127 -1.47 5.99 1.28
C VAL A 127 -2.80 5.85 0.55
N LYS A 128 -3.09 4.64 0.09
CA LYS A 128 -4.34 4.27 -0.56
C LYS A 128 -5.14 3.36 0.36
N ILE A 129 -6.41 3.66 0.58
CA ILE A 129 -7.35 2.84 1.35
C ILE A 129 -8.53 2.54 0.43
N THR A 130 -8.83 1.27 0.26
CA THR A 130 -9.99 0.81 -0.52
C THR A 130 -10.75 -0.24 0.26
N PHE A 131 -12.05 -0.31 0.04
CA PHE A 131 -12.91 -1.26 0.72
C PHE A 131 -13.32 -2.37 -0.27
N LYS A 132 -12.88 -3.60 -0.01
CA LYS A 132 -13.14 -4.77 -0.87
C LYS A 132 -13.85 -5.87 -0.07
N MET A 133 -14.75 -6.63 -0.70
CA MET A 133 -15.32 -7.79 -0.02
C MET A 133 -14.26 -8.87 0.08
N GLY A 134 -14.05 -9.38 1.29
CA GLY A 134 -13.58 -10.75 1.49
C GLY A 134 -14.73 -11.74 1.29
N ASP A 135 -14.62 -12.93 1.89
CA ASP A 135 -15.63 -13.98 1.72
C ASP A 135 -17.02 -13.60 2.27
N TYR A 136 -17.08 -12.72 3.29
CA TYR A 136 -18.34 -12.37 3.97
C TYR A 136 -18.45 -10.91 4.43
N THR A 137 -17.39 -10.10 4.34
CA THR A 137 -17.38 -8.73 4.88
C THR A 137 -16.60 -7.76 4.00
N LEU A 138 -17.05 -6.50 3.98
CA LEU A 138 -16.36 -5.39 3.33
C LEU A 138 -15.19 -4.95 4.22
N ALA A 139 -13.97 -5.32 3.85
CA ALA A 139 -12.75 -5.06 4.61
C ALA A 139 -11.93 -3.92 4.01
N ALA A 140 -11.26 -3.15 4.87
CA ALA A 140 -10.32 -2.13 4.44
C ALA A 140 -9.02 -2.80 3.96
N HIS A 141 -8.66 -2.57 2.71
CA HIS A 141 -7.34 -2.86 2.17
C HIS A 141 -6.56 -1.56 2.14
N MET A 142 -5.39 -1.56 2.78
CA MET A 142 -4.57 -0.37 2.96
C MET A 142 -3.22 -0.60 2.31
N PHE A 143 -2.77 0.39 1.55
CA PHE A 143 -1.57 0.31 0.76
C PHE A 143 -0.70 1.55 0.97
N VAL A 144 0.60 1.36 1.07
CA VAL A 144 1.59 2.40 0.85
C VAL A 144 1.98 2.34 -0.63
N LEU A 145 1.88 3.47 -1.33
CA LEU A 145 2.28 3.61 -2.72
C LEU A 145 3.54 4.46 -2.78
N ILE A 146 4.65 3.85 -3.20
CA ILE A 146 5.96 4.52 -3.31
C ILE A 146 6.28 4.67 -4.80
N GLY A 147 6.36 5.91 -5.29
CA GLY A 147 6.72 6.17 -6.69
C GLY A 147 8.14 5.71 -7.00
N PHE A 148 8.37 5.23 -8.23
CA PHE A 148 9.69 4.78 -8.68
C PHE A 148 10.74 5.91 -8.74
N ASN A 149 10.28 7.16 -8.75
CA ASN A 149 11.09 8.38 -8.69
C ASN A 149 11.16 9.00 -7.28
N HIS A 150 10.77 8.28 -6.23
CA HIS A 150 10.83 8.78 -4.85
C HIS A 150 12.30 8.99 -4.41
N PRO A 151 12.68 10.13 -3.80
CA PRO A 151 14.09 10.45 -3.56
C PRO A 151 14.81 9.53 -2.58
N ASN A 152 14.08 8.89 -1.66
CA ASN A 152 14.64 7.99 -0.64
C ASN A 152 14.55 6.49 -1.00
N ILE A 153 14.44 6.14 -2.29
CA ILE A 153 14.50 4.74 -2.72
C ILE A 153 15.73 4.46 -3.58
N ILE A 154 16.19 3.21 -3.53
CA ILE A 154 17.17 2.63 -4.45
C ILE A 154 16.52 1.39 -5.06
N LEU A 155 16.51 1.30 -6.39
CA LEU A 155 16.02 0.15 -7.14
C LEU A 155 17.20 -0.67 -7.61
N GLU A 156 17.23 -1.95 -7.27
CA GLU A 156 18.33 -2.87 -7.59
C GLU A 156 17.81 -4.24 -8.01
N ASN A 157 18.57 -4.94 -8.84
CA ASN A 157 18.35 -6.33 -9.23
C ASN A 157 19.68 -7.11 -9.08
N ASN A 158 19.73 -8.36 -9.54
CA ASN A 158 20.95 -9.18 -9.41
C ASN A 158 22.16 -8.63 -10.19
N GLU A 159 21.95 -7.70 -11.12
CA GLU A 159 22.99 -7.10 -11.97
C GLU A 159 23.46 -5.73 -11.47
N GLY A 160 22.77 -5.15 -10.47
CA GLY A 160 23.10 -3.86 -9.88
C GLY A 160 21.90 -2.91 -9.83
N ASN A 161 22.16 -1.61 -9.96
CA ASN A 161 21.11 -0.59 -9.93
C ASN A 161 20.24 -0.64 -11.19
N ILE A 162 18.92 -0.56 -11.02
CA ILE A 162 17.97 -0.51 -12.12
C ILE A 162 17.89 0.93 -12.64
N LEU A 163 18.20 1.12 -13.92
CA LEU A 163 18.09 2.41 -14.60
C LEU A 163 16.67 2.60 -15.17
N THR A 164 16.25 3.86 -15.30
CA THR A 164 15.02 4.23 -16.00
C THR A 164 15.00 3.66 -17.42
N ASN A 165 13.83 3.23 -17.88
CA ASN A 165 13.58 2.62 -19.21
C ASN A 165 14.12 1.20 -19.43
N ASN A 166 14.64 0.54 -18.39
CA ASN A 166 14.95 -0.88 -18.44
C ASN A 166 13.86 -1.73 -17.74
N PRO A 167 13.66 -2.99 -18.14
CA PRO A 167 12.94 -3.95 -17.32
C PRO A 167 13.57 -4.07 -15.93
N LEU A 168 12.79 -4.44 -14.91
CA LEU A 168 13.36 -4.55 -13.55
C LEU A 168 14.36 -5.69 -13.42
N GLY A 169 14.24 -6.74 -14.24
CA GLY A 169 15.16 -7.87 -14.24
C GLY A 169 14.98 -8.83 -13.06
N SER A 170 15.78 -9.90 -13.06
CA SER A 170 15.70 -10.95 -12.04
C SER A 170 16.22 -10.47 -10.69
N GLY A 171 15.51 -10.83 -9.62
CA GLY A 171 15.87 -10.42 -8.26
C GLY A 171 15.54 -8.97 -7.91
N ALA A 172 14.75 -8.27 -8.75
CA ALA A 172 14.38 -6.88 -8.54
C ALA A 172 13.81 -6.61 -7.14
N LYS A 173 14.30 -5.55 -6.52
CA LYS A 173 13.87 -5.06 -5.21
C LYS A 173 14.03 -3.55 -5.08
N CYS A 174 13.28 -2.98 -4.15
CA CYS A 174 13.40 -1.60 -3.73
C CYS A 174 13.93 -1.55 -2.30
N ARG A 175 14.95 -0.75 -2.05
CA ARG A 175 15.38 -0.36 -0.72
C ARG A 175 14.83 1.03 -0.44
N TRP A 176 13.97 1.16 0.57
CA TRP A 176 13.37 2.43 0.97
C TRP A 176 13.87 2.85 2.36
N SER A 177 14.35 4.08 2.46
CA SER A 177 14.83 4.68 3.71
C SER A 177 13.87 5.80 4.15
N PRO A 178 12.70 5.47 4.72
CA PRO A 178 11.71 6.48 5.07
C PRO A 178 12.19 7.43 6.17
N SER A 179 11.78 8.70 6.08
CA SER A 179 11.97 9.66 7.17
C SER A 179 11.01 9.35 8.33
N LYS A 180 11.32 9.84 9.55
CA LYS A 180 10.38 9.73 10.69
C LYS A 180 9.04 10.40 10.36
N GLN A 181 9.08 11.54 9.68
CA GLN A 181 7.87 12.30 9.34
C GLN A 181 6.99 11.53 8.35
N SER A 182 7.58 10.89 7.32
CA SER A 182 6.84 10.08 6.36
C SER A 182 6.15 8.89 7.07
N ILE A 183 6.83 8.24 8.03
CA ILE A 183 6.24 7.16 8.84
C ILE A 183 5.07 7.66 9.71
N VAL A 184 5.20 8.84 10.33
CA VAL A 184 4.11 9.47 11.11
C VAL A 184 2.89 9.73 10.22
N GLU A 185 3.09 10.31 9.04
CA GLU A 185 1.97 10.60 8.13
C GLU A 185 1.34 9.34 7.55
N VAL A 186 2.13 8.29 7.26
CA VAL A 186 1.60 6.97 6.90
C VAL A 186 0.74 6.41 8.04
N ALA A 187 1.24 6.40 9.29
CA ALA A 187 0.48 5.91 10.44
C ALA A 187 -0.83 6.68 10.64
N LYS A 188 -0.80 8.01 10.51
CA LYS A 188 -1.99 8.87 10.60
C LYS A 188 -2.98 8.57 9.47
N ALA A 189 -2.50 8.39 8.24
CA ALA A 189 -3.34 8.06 7.09
C ALA A 189 -4.04 6.71 7.29
N LEU A 190 -3.30 5.67 7.70
CA LEU A 190 -3.82 4.33 7.96
C LEU A 190 -4.86 4.33 9.10
N ALA A 191 -4.65 5.15 10.14
CA ALA A 191 -5.59 5.32 11.24
C ALA A 191 -6.97 5.89 10.83
N HIS A 192 -7.07 6.54 9.66
CA HIS A 192 -8.37 6.96 9.13
C HIS A 192 -9.20 5.79 8.57
N SER A 193 -8.62 4.60 8.35
CA SER A 193 -9.36 3.46 7.76
C SER A 193 -10.61 3.08 8.56
N SER A 194 -10.49 2.98 9.89
CA SER A 194 -11.59 2.77 10.82
C SER A 194 -11.18 3.07 12.26
N VAL A 195 -12.16 3.33 13.14
CA VAL A 195 -11.93 3.51 14.58
C VAL A 195 -11.21 2.31 15.21
N ASN A 196 -11.61 1.09 14.84
CA ASN A 196 -10.98 -0.13 15.36
C ASN A 196 -9.51 -0.21 14.98
N HIS A 197 -9.19 0.04 13.71
CA HIS A 197 -7.82 0.02 13.22
C HIS A 197 -6.94 1.07 13.90
N LYS A 198 -7.45 2.31 14.06
CA LYS A 198 -6.78 3.36 14.85
C LYS A 198 -6.47 2.90 16.27
N ASN A 199 -7.46 2.30 16.94
CA ASN A 199 -7.33 1.83 18.32
C ASN A 199 -6.30 0.68 18.41
N ASP A 200 -6.23 -0.20 17.41
CA ASP A 200 -5.22 -1.24 17.34
C ASP A 200 -3.80 -0.69 17.21
N ILE A 201 -3.57 0.29 16.31
CA ILE A 201 -2.27 0.96 16.21
C ILE A 201 -1.89 1.59 17.56
N ILE A 202 -2.81 2.35 18.18
CA ILE A 202 -2.57 2.99 19.48
C ILE A 202 -2.25 1.96 20.57
N ARG A 203 -2.97 0.83 20.60
CA ARG A 203 -2.76 -0.26 21.56
C ARG A 203 -1.37 -0.88 21.38
N LEU A 204 -0.97 -1.19 20.15
CA LEU A 204 0.33 -1.77 19.84
C LEU A 204 1.48 -0.83 20.21
N LEU A 205 1.37 0.45 19.82
CA LEU A 205 2.34 1.49 20.23
C LEU A 205 2.39 1.66 21.76
N GLY A 206 1.24 1.63 22.42
CA GLY A 206 1.14 1.71 23.87
C GLY A 206 1.82 0.55 24.59
N GLY A 207 1.86 -0.64 23.99
CA GLY A 207 2.60 -1.79 24.51
C GLY A 207 4.12 -1.61 24.52
N ILE A 208 4.66 -0.74 23.64
CA ILE A 208 6.11 -0.50 23.52
C ILE A 208 6.63 0.52 24.53
N VAL A 209 5.79 1.48 24.91
CA VAL A 209 6.17 2.60 25.81
C VAL A 209 5.70 2.42 27.25
N ARG A 210 5.11 1.27 27.57
CA ARG A 210 4.79 0.87 28.95
C ARG A 210 6.02 0.39 29.70
#